data_AF-A0A966B4E7-F1
#
_entry.id   AF-A0A966B4E7-F1
#
_cell.length_a   1.000
_cell.length_b   1.000
_cell.length_c   1.000
_cell.angle_alpha   90.00
_cell.angle_beta   90.00
_cell.angle_gamma   90.00
#
_symmetry.space_group_name_H-M   'P 1'
#
loop_
_entity.id
_entity.type
_entity.pdbx_description
1 polymer ?
#
loop_
_entity_poly.entity_id
_entity_poly.type
_entity_poly.pdbx_seq_one_letter_code
_entity_poly.pdbx_strand_id
1 'polypeptide(L)'
;MFGFSQTKIDSIQEQLSQFSSPDSNRILLLIELAEWYEDEEVLDESMKTFQLAINEAKGLRSPRFLARTYYELGHYWRHRDNLEEGLKAYVIAAEFYEASEQNAKLAKCYYRIARLYDKHFMTAEALEYFIKEKN
;
A
#
# COMPACT_ATOMS: atom_id res chain seq x y z
N MET A 1 -21.84 -6.83 15.08
CA MET A 1 -20.94 -7.93 15.49
C MET A 1 -19.56 -7.29 15.76
N PHE A 2 -19.45 -6.50 16.85
CA PHE A 2 -18.39 -5.49 17.02
C PHE A 2 -17.23 -5.89 17.96
N GLY A 3 -17.31 -7.03 18.65
CA GLY A 3 -16.33 -7.37 19.71
C GLY A 3 -14.98 -7.89 19.22
N PHE A 4 -14.95 -8.55 18.05
CA PHE A 4 -13.72 -9.21 17.57
C PHE A 4 -12.79 -8.27 16.79
N SER A 5 -13.31 -7.25 16.09
CA SER A 5 -12.47 -6.25 15.40
C SER A 5 -11.79 -5.33 16.40
N GLN A 6 -12.52 -4.86 17.41
CA GLN A 6 -11.98 -4.00 18.47
C GLN A 6 -10.84 -4.68 19.23
N THR A 7 -11.01 -5.95 19.63
CA THR A 7 -9.96 -6.70 20.35
C THR A 7 -8.67 -6.86 19.54
N LYS A 8 -8.78 -6.99 18.21
CA LYS A 8 -7.63 -7.10 17.32
C LYS A 8 -6.85 -5.77 17.26
N ILE A 9 -7.55 -4.64 17.28
CA ILE A 9 -6.91 -3.32 17.23
C ILE A 9 -6.25 -2.93 18.52
N ASP A 10 -6.90 -3.22 19.65
CA ASP A 10 -6.28 -3.01 20.96
C ASP A 10 -4.96 -3.78 21.04
N SER A 11 -4.93 -5.01 20.49
CA SER A 11 -3.70 -5.81 20.38
C SER A 11 -2.65 -5.19 19.45
N ILE A 12 -3.04 -4.66 18.28
CA ILE A 12 -2.12 -4.00 17.35
C ILE A 12 -1.53 -2.73 17.98
N GLN A 13 -2.35 -1.91 18.63
CA GLN A 13 -1.92 -0.68 19.31
C GLN A 13 -1.00 -0.98 20.50
N GLU A 14 -1.33 -2.00 21.29
CA GLU A 14 -0.48 -2.48 22.38
C GLU A 14 0.88 -2.92 21.85
N GLN A 15 0.92 -3.76 20.80
CA GLN A 15 2.18 -4.18 20.18
C GLN A 15 2.97 -2.99 19.66
N LEU A 16 2.31 -2.03 18.97
CA LEU A 16 2.97 -0.81 18.48
C LEU A 16 3.60 0.03 19.60
N SER A 17 3.01 0.03 20.80
CA SER A 17 3.55 0.73 21.97
C SER A 17 4.82 0.11 22.54
N GLN A 18 5.08 -1.17 22.25
CA GLN A 18 6.27 -1.90 22.72
C GLN A 18 7.49 -1.65 21.83
N PHE A 19 7.32 -1.13 20.61
CA PHE A 19 8.43 -0.82 19.73
C PHE A 19 9.06 0.52 20.08
N SER A 20 10.29 0.47 20.63
CA SER A 20 11.09 1.66 20.95
C SER A 20 11.74 2.32 19.72
N SER A 21 11.76 1.63 18.56
CA SER A 21 12.38 2.09 17.32
C SER A 21 11.67 1.55 16.09
N PRO A 22 11.74 2.24 14.93
CA PRO A 22 11.25 1.72 13.66
C PRO A 22 11.92 0.37 13.32
N ASP A 23 11.11 -0.63 13.01
CA ASP A 23 11.60 -1.90 12.48
C ASP A 23 10.62 -2.50 11.46
N SER A 24 11.02 -3.65 10.91
CA SER A 24 10.24 -4.34 9.89
C SER A 24 8.85 -4.75 10.36
N ASN A 25 8.72 -5.23 11.59
CA ASN A 25 7.45 -5.73 12.14
C ASN A 25 6.52 -4.57 12.48
N ARG A 26 7.06 -3.50 13.04
CA ARG A 26 6.33 -2.26 13.31
C ARG A 26 5.70 -1.68 12.04
N ILE A 27 6.45 -1.64 10.93
CA ILE A 27 5.89 -1.14 9.65
C ILE A 27 4.74 -2.02 9.18
N LEU A 28 4.83 -3.34 9.33
CA LEU A 28 3.72 -4.23 8.96
C LEU A 28 2.48 -3.99 9.82
N LEU A 29 2.66 -3.80 11.13
CA LEU A 29 1.57 -3.46 12.03
C LEU A 29 0.94 -2.10 11.70
N LEU A 30 1.74 -1.12 11.29
CA LEU A 30 1.22 0.17 10.83
C LEU A 30 0.38 0.03 9.56
N ILE A 31 0.80 -0.80 8.60
CA ILE A 31 0.01 -1.08 7.39
C ILE A 31 -1.33 -1.73 7.78
N GLU A 32 -1.30 -2.76 8.64
CA GLU A 32 -2.52 -3.45 9.10
C GLU A 32 -3.45 -2.53 9.89
N LEU A 33 -2.91 -1.61 10.68
CA LEU A 33 -3.69 -0.60 11.39
C LEU A 33 -4.33 0.40 10.42
N ALA A 34 -3.60 0.82 9.38
CA ALA A 34 -4.11 1.74 8.38
C ALA A 34 -5.24 1.13 7.54
N GLU A 35 -5.11 -0.14 7.16
CA GLU A 35 -6.18 -0.93 6.49
C GLU A 35 -7.42 -1.03 7.39
N TRP A 36 -7.24 -1.28 8.69
CA TRP A 36 -8.39 -1.32 9.60
C TRP A 36 -9.08 0.05 9.74
N TYR A 37 -8.31 1.13 9.87
CA TYR A 37 -8.89 2.48 9.88
C TYR A 37 -9.63 2.80 8.57
N GLU A 38 -9.19 2.25 7.43
CA GLU A 38 -9.93 2.35 6.18
C GLU A 38 -11.27 1.60 6.26
N ASP A 39 -11.25 0.35 6.73
CA ASP A 39 -12.46 -0.49 6.87
C ASP A 39 -13.53 0.13 7.79
N GLU A 40 -13.10 0.86 8.82
CA GLU A 40 -13.99 1.57 9.75
C GLU A 40 -14.32 3.02 9.31
N GLU A 41 -13.93 3.40 8.09
CA GLU A 41 -14.12 4.74 7.52
C GLU A 41 -13.46 5.88 8.33
N VAL A 42 -12.41 5.59 9.11
CA VAL A 42 -11.61 6.57 9.88
C VAL A 42 -10.40 7.04 9.06
N LEU A 43 -10.71 7.87 8.06
CA LEU A 43 -9.81 8.10 6.91
C LEU A 43 -8.58 8.92 7.22
N ASP A 44 -8.75 9.94 8.07
CA ASP A 44 -7.65 10.80 8.48
C ASP A 44 -6.59 9.99 9.22
N GLU A 45 -7.01 9.08 10.09
CA GLU A 45 -6.10 8.19 10.82
C GLU A 45 -5.50 7.11 9.93
N SER A 46 -6.27 6.54 8.99
CA SER A 46 -5.74 5.62 7.97
C SER A 46 -4.60 6.28 7.18
N MET A 47 -4.84 7.47 6.62
CA MET A 47 -3.85 8.18 5.82
C MET A 47 -2.62 8.60 6.63
N LYS A 48 -2.80 9.12 7.84
CA LYS A 48 -1.68 9.42 8.76
C LYS A 48 -0.84 8.17 9.05
N THR A 49 -1.50 7.04 9.28
CA THR A 49 -0.83 5.77 9.60
C THR A 49 -0.06 5.23 8.39
N PHE A 50 -0.63 5.29 7.19
CA PHE A 50 0.10 4.98 5.95
C PHE A 50 1.33 5.89 5.77
N GLN A 51 1.18 7.19 6.00
CA GLN A 51 2.31 8.13 5.88
C GLN A 51 3.42 7.85 6.90
N LEU A 52 3.06 7.45 8.12
CA LEU A 52 4.01 7.01 9.13
C LEU A 52 4.77 5.76 8.67
N ALA A 53 4.05 4.74 8.16
CA ALA A 53 4.67 3.52 7.62
C ALA A 53 5.64 3.82 6.46
N ILE A 54 5.31 4.76 5.57
CA ILE A 54 6.20 5.21 4.50
C ILE A 54 7.47 5.85 5.09
N ASN A 55 7.33 6.74 6.07
CA ASN A 55 8.46 7.44 6.67
C ASN A 55 9.41 6.48 7.38
N GLU A 56 8.87 5.52 8.14
CA GLU A 56 9.66 4.48 8.79
C GLU A 56 10.36 3.57 7.77
N ALA A 57 9.66 3.14 6.72
CA ALA A 57 10.25 2.33 5.66
C ALA A 57 11.37 3.07 4.89
N LYS A 58 11.23 4.39 4.68
CA LYS A 58 12.30 5.24 4.13
C LYS A 58 13.50 5.31 5.09
N GLY A 59 13.25 5.49 6.39
CA GLY A 59 14.29 5.52 7.42
C GLY A 59 15.10 4.22 7.46
N LEU A 60 14.43 3.07 7.32
CA LEU A 60 15.08 1.76 7.22
C LEU A 60 15.69 1.46 5.86
N ARG A 61 15.51 2.35 4.87
CA ARG A 61 15.95 2.16 3.47
C ARG A 61 15.48 0.82 2.91
N SER A 62 14.25 0.42 3.23
CA SER A 62 13.70 -0.88 2.83
C SER A 62 12.75 -0.72 1.65
N PRO A 63 13.22 -0.95 0.40
CA PRO A 63 12.36 -0.88 -0.78
C PRO A 63 11.19 -1.85 -0.70
N ARG A 64 11.41 -3.06 -0.14
CA ARG A 64 10.33 -4.04 0.05
C ARG A 64 9.16 -3.49 0.88
N PHE A 65 9.42 -2.73 1.94
CA PHE A 65 8.35 -2.18 2.78
C PHE A 65 7.70 -0.97 2.13
N LEU A 66 8.47 -0.11 1.47
CA LEU A 66 7.91 0.97 0.66
C LEU A 66 6.96 0.41 -0.40
N ALA A 67 7.37 -0.63 -1.12
CA ALA A 67 6.54 -1.30 -2.10
C ALA A 67 5.22 -1.81 -1.53
N ARG A 68 5.27 -2.44 -0.34
CA ARG A 68 4.06 -2.93 0.33
C ARG A 68 3.15 -1.78 0.73
N THR A 69 3.67 -0.75 1.39
CA THR A 69 2.85 0.37 1.85
C THR A 69 2.18 1.10 0.68
N TYR A 70 2.91 1.35 -0.42
CA TYR A 70 2.34 1.97 -1.62
C TYR A 70 1.33 1.07 -2.34
N TYR A 71 1.52 -0.25 -2.30
CA TYR A 71 0.55 -1.18 -2.88
C TYR A 71 -0.80 -1.13 -2.13
N GLU A 72 -0.77 -1.10 -0.79
CA GLU A 72 -2.00 -0.98 0.00
C GLU A 72 -2.61 0.42 -0.12
N LEU A 73 -1.79 1.48 -0.22
CA LEU A 73 -2.28 2.82 -0.53
C LEU A 73 -2.98 2.89 -1.90
N GLY A 74 -2.53 2.08 -2.86
CA GLY A 74 -3.21 1.92 -4.14
C GLY A 74 -4.61 1.31 -4.00
N HIS A 75 -4.79 0.35 -3.09
CA HIS A 75 -6.11 -0.19 -2.76
C HIS A 75 -6.98 0.85 -2.07
N TYR A 76 -6.41 1.54 -1.07
CA TYR A 76 -7.08 2.63 -0.36
C TYR A 76 -7.70 3.63 -1.34
N TRP A 77 -6.91 4.17 -2.27
CA TRP A 77 -7.43 5.14 -3.23
C TRP A 77 -8.44 4.53 -4.21
N ARG A 78 -8.22 3.29 -4.65
CA ARG A 78 -9.14 2.58 -5.54
C ARG A 78 -10.51 2.33 -4.89
N HIS A 79 -10.57 1.99 -3.60
CA HIS A 79 -11.84 1.80 -2.89
C HIS A 79 -12.67 3.08 -2.82
N ARG A 80 -12.02 4.23 -3.01
CA ARG A 80 -12.63 5.56 -3.00
C ARG A 80 -12.87 6.13 -4.39
N ASP A 81 -12.77 5.28 -5.41
CA ASP A 81 -12.84 5.64 -6.82
C ASP A 81 -11.89 6.78 -7.22
N ASN A 82 -10.83 7.05 -6.42
CA ASN A 82 -9.74 7.94 -6.78
C ASN A 82 -8.67 7.15 -7.53
N LEU A 83 -8.97 6.89 -8.79
CA LEU A 83 -8.23 5.93 -9.60
C LEU A 83 -6.87 6.47 -10.03
N GLU A 84 -6.73 7.80 -10.19
CA GLU A 84 -5.46 8.44 -10.53
C GLU A 84 -4.44 8.25 -9.41
N GLU A 85 -4.83 8.53 -8.16
CA GLU A 85 -3.95 8.33 -7.01
C GLU A 85 -3.69 6.84 -6.74
N GLY A 86 -4.70 5.99 -6.95
CA GLY A 86 -4.53 4.54 -6.89
C GLY A 86 -3.51 4.02 -7.89
N LEU A 87 -3.58 4.50 -9.13
CA LEU A 87 -2.65 4.16 -10.19
C LEU A 87 -1.22 4.62 -9.85
N LYS A 88 -1.04 5.88 -9.45
CA LYS A 88 0.26 6.42 -9.01
C LYS A 88 0.87 5.56 -7.90
N ALA A 89 0.06 5.20 -6.90
CA ALA A 89 0.52 4.37 -5.80
C ALA A 89 0.94 2.96 -6.25
N TYR A 90 0.17 2.29 -7.13
CA TYR A 90 0.56 0.98 -7.67
C TYR A 90 1.82 1.04 -8.54
N VAL A 91 2.03 2.13 -9.29
CA VAL A 91 3.25 2.35 -10.07
C VAL A 91 4.47 2.47 -9.16
N ILE A 92 4.39 3.30 -8.12
CA ILE A 92 5.46 3.46 -7.14
C ILE A 92 5.73 2.11 -6.44
N ALA A 93 4.69 1.35 -6.12
CA ALA A 93 4.84 0.02 -5.55
C ALA A 93 5.58 -0.94 -6.50
N ALA A 94 5.27 -0.91 -7.80
CA ALA A 94 5.96 -1.72 -8.80
C ALA A 94 7.45 -1.40 -8.85
N GLU A 95 7.83 -0.12 -8.85
CA GLU A 95 9.24 0.33 -8.85
C GLU A 95 10.03 -0.23 -7.67
N PHE A 96 9.46 -0.16 -6.47
CA PHE A 96 10.13 -0.69 -5.29
C PHE A 96 10.13 -2.23 -5.24
N TYR A 97 9.12 -2.90 -5.79
CA TYR A 97 9.13 -4.36 -5.90
C TYR A 97 10.15 -4.86 -6.93
N GLU A 98 10.32 -4.13 -8.03
CA GLU A 98 11.38 -4.38 -9.02
C GLU A 98 12.75 -4.18 -8.39
N ALA A 99 12.99 -3.04 -7.72
CA ALA A 99 14.24 -2.75 -7.02
C ALA A 99 14.56 -3.72 -5.87
N SER A 100 13.58 -4.48 -5.38
CA SER A 100 13.76 -5.51 -4.34
C SER A 100 13.64 -6.93 -4.87
N GLU A 101 13.63 -7.13 -6.20
CA GLU A 101 13.58 -8.43 -6.88
C GLU A 101 12.35 -9.29 -6.51
N GLN A 102 11.25 -8.64 -6.11
CA GLN A 102 10.01 -9.29 -5.68
C GLN A 102 9.06 -9.58 -6.85
N ASN A 103 9.50 -10.38 -7.81
CA ASN A 103 8.81 -10.61 -9.09
C ASN A 103 7.33 -11.01 -8.96
N ALA A 104 7.00 -11.87 -8.00
CA ALA A 104 5.60 -12.28 -7.77
C ALA A 104 4.70 -11.12 -7.30
N LYS A 105 5.24 -10.14 -6.57
CA LYS A 105 4.51 -8.96 -6.10
C LYS A 105 4.48 -7.87 -7.17
N LEU A 106 5.56 -7.72 -7.92
CA LEU A 106 5.62 -6.86 -9.10
C LEU A 106 4.51 -7.24 -10.11
N ALA A 107 4.35 -8.53 -10.41
CA ALA A 107 3.27 -9.03 -11.26
C ALA A 107 1.88 -8.66 -10.73
N LYS A 108 1.68 -8.67 -9.40
CA LYS A 108 0.42 -8.23 -8.79
C LYS A 108 0.19 -6.73 -9.00
N CYS A 109 1.21 -5.88 -8.88
CA CYS A 109 1.07 -4.44 -9.20
C CYS A 109 0.64 -4.24 -10.64
N TYR A 110 1.30 -4.89 -11.60
CA TYR A 110 0.92 -4.79 -13.02
C TYR A 110 -0.50 -5.29 -13.28
N TYR A 111 -0.94 -6.37 -12.63
CA TYR A 111 -2.32 -6.82 -12.70
C TYR A 111 -3.30 -5.76 -12.17
N ARG A 112 -2.99 -5.09 -11.05
CA ARG A 112 -3.85 -4.01 -10.51
C ARG A 112 -3.89 -2.80 -11.43
N ILE A 113 -2.75 -2.39 -11.96
CA ILE A 113 -2.63 -1.31 -12.94
C ILE A 113 -3.48 -1.63 -14.17
N ALA A 114 -3.28 -2.80 -14.80
CA ALA A 114 -4.04 -3.23 -15.97
C ALA A 114 -5.55 -3.25 -15.72
N ARG A 115 -5.99 -3.71 -14.54
CA ARG A 115 -7.41 -3.69 -14.17
C ARG A 115 -8.00 -2.30 -13.97
N LEU A 116 -7.21 -1.34 -13.50
CA LEU A 116 -7.65 0.05 -13.42
C LEU A 116 -7.83 0.63 -14.82
N TYR A 117 -6.93 0.33 -15.76
CA TYR A 117 -7.05 0.74 -17.16
C TYR A 117 -8.28 0.12 -17.85
N ASP A 118 -8.50 -1.18 -17.68
CA ASP A 118 -9.63 -1.92 -18.27
C ASP A 118 -11.00 -1.42 -17.78
N LYS A 119 -11.14 -1.10 -16.49
CA LYS A 119 -12.38 -0.52 -15.92
C LYS A 119 -12.74 0.84 -16.57
N HIS A 120 -11.79 1.53 -17.20
CA HIS A 120 -11.95 2.91 -17.69
C HIS A 120 -11.84 3.08 -19.22
N PHE A 121 -11.83 1.99 -20.00
CA PHE A 121 -11.65 2.05 -21.47
C PHE A 121 -10.37 2.78 -21.92
N MET A 122 -9.41 2.98 -21.02
CA MET A 122 -8.08 3.45 -21.42
C MET A 122 -7.35 2.26 -22.01
N THR A 123 -7.17 2.30 -23.34
CA THR A 123 -6.76 1.16 -24.17
C THR A 123 -5.46 0.51 -23.69
N ALA A 124 -5.27 -0.76 -24.06
CA ALA A 124 -4.04 -1.52 -23.85
C ALA A 124 -2.76 -0.76 -24.29
N GLU A 125 -2.90 0.20 -25.21
CA GLU A 125 -1.84 1.09 -25.68
C GLU A 125 -1.25 1.98 -24.57
N ALA A 126 -2.03 2.40 -23.57
CA ALA A 126 -1.53 3.19 -22.44
C ALA A 126 -0.70 2.33 -21.47
N LEU A 127 -1.13 1.08 -21.25
CA LEU A 127 -0.37 0.10 -20.47
C LEU A 127 0.91 -0.29 -21.21
N GLU A 128 0.83 -0.48 -22.53
CA GLU A 128 1.98 -0.78 -23.37
C GLU A 128 2.96 0.39 -23.43
N TYR A 129 2.50 1.65 -23.54
CA TYR A 129 3.35 2.84 -23.45
C TYR A 129 4.07 2.93 -22.10
N PHE A 130 3.36 2.66 -21.00
CA PHE A 130 3.93 2.73 -19.66
C PHE A 130 5.00 1.64 -19.42
N ILE A 131 4.77 0.43 -19.94
CA ILE A 131 5.74 -0.67 -19.86
C ILE A 131 6.92 -0.43 -20.82
N LYS A 132 6.68 0.21 -21.97
CA LYS A 132 7.68 0.43 -23.01
C LYS A 132 8.61 1.60 -22.73
N GLU A 133 8.21 2.62 -21.97
CA GLU A 133 9.12 3.68 -21.50
C GLU A 133 10.25 3.15 -20.58
N LYS A 134 10.09 1.97 -19.99
CA LYS A 134 11.08 1.36 -19.09
C LYS A 134 12.04 0.35 -19.74
N ASN A 135 11.88 0.04 -21.03
CA ASN A 135 12.81 -0.81 -21.79
C ASN A 135 13.70 0.03 -22.71
#